data_AF-A0A2X3JP46-F1
#
_entry.id   AF-A0A2X3JP46-F1
#
_cell.length_a   1.000
_cell.length_b   1.000
_cell.length_c   1.000
_cell.angle_alpha   90.00
_cell.angle_beta   90.00
_cell.angle_gamma   90.00
#
_symmetry.space_group_name_H-M   'P 1'
#
loop_
_entity.id
_entity.type
_entity.pdbx_description
1 polymer ?
#
loop_
_entity_poly.entity_id
_entity_poly.type
_entity_poly.pdbx_seq_one_letter_code
_entity_poly.pdbx_strand_id
1 'polypeptide(L)'
;MPRLTAKDFPQELLDYYDYYAHGKISKREFLNLAAKYAVGGMTALALFDLLKPNYALATQVEFTDPEIVAGVHHVSFAKWSRRGTGLSGETRKNERQNASRGSGA
;
A
#
# COMPACT_ATOMS: atom_id res chain seq x y z
N MET A 1 31.79 -0.64 -8.58
CA MET A 1 30.90 -0.37 -9.73
C MET A 1 29.70 0.43 -9.22
N PRO A 2 29.12 1.35 -10.02
CA PRO A 2 27.92 2.08 -9.62
C PRO A 2 26.74 1.12 -9.41
N ARG A 3 25.85 1.46 -8.47
CA ARG A 3 24.67 0.65 -8.13
C ARG A 3 23.61 0.80 -9.22
N LEU A 4 22.99 -0.31 -9.62
CA LEU A 4 21.86 -0.29 -10.55
C LEU A 4 20.67 0.47 -9.95
N THR A 5 19.91 1.11 -10.82
CA THR A 5 18.72 1.91 -10.54
C THR A 5 17.51 1.30 -11.24
N ALA A 6 16.31 1.76 -10.89
CA ALA A 6 15.07 1.29 -11.56
C ALA A 6 15.10 1.52 -13.09
N LYS A 7 15.83 2.53 -13.58
CA LYS A 7 15.94 2.83 -15.02
C LYS A 7 16.71 1.77 -15.80
N ASP A 8 17.49 0.95 -15.10
CA ASP A 8 18.31 -0.10 -15.70
C ASP A 8 17.51 -1.40 -15.93
N PHE A 9 16.22 -1.42 -15.55
CA PHE A 9 15.35 -2.58 -15.68
C PHE A 9 14.14 -2.30 -16.59
N PRO A 10 13.61 -3.32 -17.28
CA PRO A 10 12.36 -3.19 -18.02
C PRO A 10 11.18 -2.87 -17.08
N GLN A 11 10.30 -1.96 -17.50
CA GLN A 11 9.15 -1.55 -16.69
C GLN A 11 8.25 -2.73 -16.30
N GLU A 12 7.97 -3.64 -17.23
CA GLU A 12 7.13 -4.83 -16.96
C GLU A 12 7.71 -5.71 -15.83
N LEU A 13 9.05 -5.81 -15.74
CA LEU A 13 9.70 -6.54 -14.64
C LEU A 13 9.52 -5.83 -13.30
N LEU A 14 9.56 -4.49 -13.28
CA LEU A 14 9.30 -3.69 -12.08
C LEU A 14 7.85 -3.84 -11.63
N ASP A 15 6.90 -3.86 -12.57
CA ASP A 15 5.47 -4.02 -12.27
C ASP A 15 5.20 -5.40 -11.64
N TYR A 16 5.84 -6.47 -12.13
CA TYR A 16 5.75 -7.79 -11.50
C TYR A 16 6.32 -7.80 -10.09
N TYR A 17 7.44 -7.09 -9.86
CA TYR A 17 8.00 -6.97 -8.52
C TYR A 17 7.08 -6.16 -7.58
N ASP A 18 6.46 -5.08 -8.07
CA ASP A 18 5.46 -4.31 -7.34
C ASP A 18 4.26 -5.18 -6.92
N TYR A 19 3.77 -6.01 -7.84
CA TYR A 19 2.69 -6.95 -7.55
C TYR A 19 3.08 -7.98 -6.49
N TYR A 20 4.31 -8.49 -6.54
CA TYR A 20 4.82 -9.37 -5.50
C TYR A 20 4.93 -8.64 -4.15
N ALA A 21 5.52 -7.44 -4.13
CA ALA A 21 5.73 -6.65 -2.91
C ALA A 21 4.40 -6.26 -2.23
N HIS A 22 3.34 -6.06 -3.02
CA HIS A 22 1.99 -5.76 -2.54
C HIS A 22 1.10 -7.00 -2.38
N GLY A 23 1.65 -8.21 -2.53
CA GLY A 23 0.93 -9.47 -2.28
C GLY A 23 -0.13 -9.84 -3.32
N LYS A 24 -0.09 -9.24 -4.51
CA LYS A 24 -1.00 -9.57 -5.64
C LYS A 24 -0.60 -10.86 -6.35
N ILE A 25 0.69 -11.21 -6.36
CA ILE A 25 1.22 -12.47 -6.91
C ILE A 25 2.16 -13.15 -5.91
N SER A 26 2.31 -14.47 -6.04
CA SER A 26 3.24 -15.22 -5.18
C SER A 26 4.71 -15.02 -5.61
N LYS A 27 5.68 -15.26 -4.70
CA LYS A 27 7.12 -15.24 -5.05
C LYS A 27 7.44 -16.18 -6.22
N ARG A 28 6.84 -17.37 -6.25
CA ARG A 28 7.03 -18.36 -7.31
C ARG A 28 6.51 -17.86 -8.66
N GLU A 29 5.37 -17.19 -8.65
CA GLU A 29 4.78 -16.58 -9.84
C GLU A 29 5.65 -15.44 -10.38
N PHE A 30 6.15 -14.57 -9.50
CA PHE A 30 7.16 -13.57 -9.88
C PHE A 30 8.38 -14.21 -10.55
N LEU A 31 8.96 -15.26 -9.96
CA LEU A 31 10.15 -15.92 -10.51
C LEU A 31 9.87 -16.53 -11.90
N ASN A 32 8.68 -17.08 -12.13
CA ASN A 32 8.27 -17.60 -13.43
C ASN A 32 8.16 -16.49 -14.48
N LEU A 33 7.53 -15.36 -14.13
CA LEU A 33 7.40 -14.20 -15.02
C LEU A 33 8.76 -13.54 -15.30
N ALA A 34 9.61 -13.44 -14.28
CA ALA A 34 10.94 -12.87 -14.38
C ALA A 34 11.92 -13.72 -15.21
N ALA A 35 11.66 -15.02 -15.40
CA ALA A 35 12.50 -15.91 -16.19
C ALA A 35 12.68 -15.44 -17.65
N LYS A 36 11.70 -14.74 -18.21
CA LYS A 36 11.78 -14.10 -19.55
C LYS A 36 12.94 -13.08 -19.64
N TYR A 37 13.33 -12.48 -18.52
CA TYR A 37 14.35 -11.45 -18.42
C TYR A 37 15.73 -11.98 -17.99
N ALA A 38 15.82 -13.29 -17.70
CA ALA A 38 17.01 -13.97 -17.22
C ALA A 38 17.94 -14.37 -18.40
N VAL A 39 18.59 -13.37 -19.02
CA VAL A 39 19.51 -13.55 -20.16
C VAL A 39 20.98 -13.53 -19.72
N GLY A 40 21.86 -14.16 -20.52
CA GLY A 40 23.32 -14.01 -20.36
C GLY A 40 23.90 -14.55 -19.05
N GLY A 41 23.32 -15.62 -18.50
CA GLY A 41 23.76 -16.20 -17.22
C GLY A 41 23.14 -15.56 -15.97
N MET A 42 22.31 -14.52 -16.14
CA MET A 42 21.44 -14.05 -15.06
C MET A 42 20.30 -15.03 -14.82
N THR A 43 19.91 -15.22 -13.57
CA THR A 43 18.76 -16.05 -13.17
C THR A 43 17.62 -15.17 -12.66
N ALA A 44 16.40 -15.70 -12.65
CA ALA A 44 15.25 -15.02 -12.02
C ALA A 44 15.50 -14.73 -10.53
N LEU A 45 16.27 -15.58 -9.83
CA LEU A 45 16.69 -15.33 -8.45
C LEU A 45 17.69 -14.18 -8.34
N ALA A 46 18.64 -14.08 -9.27
CA ALA A 46 19.55 -12.93 -9.31
C ALA A 46 18.77 -11.62 -9.55
N LEU A 47 17.78 -11.63 -10.45
CA LEU A 47 16.90 -10.48 -10.65
C LEU A 47 16.10 -10.14 -9.38
N PHE A 48 15.58 -11.15 -8.68
CA PHE A 48 14.90 -10.95 -7.40
C PHE A 48 15.80 -10.25 -6.38
N ASP A 49 17.04 -10.70 -6.23
CA ASP A 49 17.98 -10.14 -5.25
C ASP A 49 18.42 -8.72 -5.61
N LEU A 50 18.50 -8.39 -6.91
CA LEU A 50 18.79 -7.03 -7.39
C LEU A 50 17.65 -6.03 -7.15
N LEU A 51 16.40 -6.49 -7.26
CA LEU A 51 15.22 -5.63 -7.13
C LEU A 51 14.78 -5.45 -5.67
N LYS A 52 15.10 -6.39 -4.78
CA LYS A 52 14.71 -6.31 -3.38
C LYS A 52 15.43 -5.15 -2.67
N PRO A 53 14.74 -4.34 -1.85
CA PRO A 53 15.40 -3.28 -1.09
C PRO A 53 16.44 -3.87 -0.14
N ASN A 54 17.63 -3.26 -0.12
CA ASN A 54 18.65 -3.52 0.87
C ASN A 54 18.57 -2.46 1.98
N TYR A 55 17.85 -2.78 3.06
CA TYR A 55 17.65 -1.86 4.18
C TYR A 55 18.93 -1.54 4.94
N ALA A 56 19.96 -2.39 4.89
CA ALA A 56 21.25 -2.09 5.50
C ALA A 56 21.94 -0.88 4.82
N LEU A 57 21.67 -0.66 3.53
CA LEU A 57 22.16 0.50 2.77
C LEU A 57 21.19 1.68 2.82
N ALA A 58 20.03 1.54 3.49
CA ALA A 58 18.98 2.56 3.51
C ALA A 58 19.07 3.51 4.71
N THR A 59 19.96 3.25 5.68
CA THR A 59 20.18 4.13 6.84
C THR A 59 20.67 5.49 6.36
N GLN A 60 19.85 6.53 6.54
CA GLN A 60 20.19 7.92 6.19
C GLN A 60 20.69 8.71 7.40
N VAL A 61 20.17 8.37 8.58
CA VAL A 61 20.48 8.99 9.87
C VAL A 61 20.77 7.89 10.88
N GLU A 62 21.62 8.18 11.85
CA GLU A 62 21.90 7.25 12.93
C GLU A 62 20.62 6.95 13.71
N PHE A 63 20.47 5.70 14.14
CA PHE A 63 19.29 5.29 14.92
C PHE A 63 19.15 6.08 16.22
N THR A 64 20.26 6.58 16.76
CA THR A 64 20.34 7.32 18.02
C THR A 64 20.66 8.81 17.80
N ASP A 65 20.31 9.37 16.64
CA ASP A 65 20.52 10.79 16.35
C ASP A 65 19.86 11.67 17.44
N PRO A 66 20.63 12.48 18.20
CA PRO A 66 20.12 13.29 19.30
C PRO A 66 19.21 14.44 18.85
N GLU A 67 19.24 14.82 17.56
CA GLU A 67 18.34 15.84 17.01
C GLU A 67 16.92 15.30 16.78
N ILE A 68 16.73 13.98 16.74
CA ILE A 68 15.43 13.34 16.54
C ILE A 68 14.75 13.11 17.89
N VAL A 69 13.77 13.97 18.21
CA VAL A 69 12.98 13.89 19.46
C VAL A 69 11.58 13.36 19.16
N ALA A 70 11.16 12.30 19.86
CA ALA A 70 9.81 11.75 19.73
C ALA A 70 8.76 12.68 20.34
N GLY A 71 7.71 12.99 19.59
CA GLY A 71 6.57 13.82 20.03
C GLY A 71 5.24 13.28 19.51
N VAL A 72 4.17 13.49 20.27
CA VAL A 72 2.80 13.11 19.89
C VAL A 72 2.05 14.35 19.42
N HIS A 73 1.57 14.34 18.18
CA HIS A 73 0.73 15.40 17.63
C HIS A 73 -0.72 14.92 17.47
N HIS A 74 -1.65 15.64 18.09
CA HIS A 74 -3.08 15.41 17.89
C HIS A 74 -3.55 16.18 16.67
N VAL A 75 -3.80 15.47 15.57
CA VAL A 75 -4.37 16.06 14.35
C VAL A 75 -5.89 15.95 14.41
N SER A 76 -6.58 17.08 14.42
CA SER A 76 -8.04 17.14 14.35
C SER A 76 -8.49 17.36 12.91
N PHE A 77 -9.24 16.42 12.36
CA PHE A 77 -9.83 16.55 11.03
C PHE A 77 -11.15 17.31 11.10
N ALA A 78 -11.35 18.29 10.21
CA ALA A 78 -12.62 18.98 10.11
C ALA A 78 -13.73 17.99 9.75
N LYS A 79 -14.78 17.93 10.57
CA LYS A 79 -15.98 17.14 10.29
C LYS A 79 -16.62 17.66 9.00
N TRP A 80 -16.54 16.89 7.93
CA TRP A 80 -17.16 17.23 6.66
C TRP A 80 -18.68 17.38 6.83
N SER A 81 -19.20 18.60 6.68
CA SER A 81 -20.64 18.89 6.70
C SER A 81 -21.19 18.74 5.29
N ARG A 82 -21.92 17.65 5.06
CA ARG A 82 -22.70 17.45 3.82
C ARG A 82 -23.90 18.41 3.80
N ARG A 83 -23.69 19.69 3.47
CA ARG A 83 -24.79 20.58 3.06
C ARG A 83 -24.90 20.55 1.55
N GLY A 84 -25.60 19.54 1.05
CA GLY A 84 -26.11 19.50 -0.32
C GLY A 84 -27.55 19.99 -0.34
N THR A 85 -27.76 21.21 -0.82
CA THR A 85 -29.05 21.66 -1.34
C THR A 85 -29.27 21.04 -2.72
N GLY A 86 -30.30 20.20 -2.84
CA GLY A 86 -31.01 19.92 -4.10
C GLY A 86 -30.70 18.58 -4.78
N LEU A 87 -31.63 17.63 -4.66
CA LEU A 87 -32.43 17.00 -5.73
C LEU A 87 -32.73 15.52 -5.45
N SER A 88 -34.05 15.23 -5.40
CA SER A 88 -34.77 14.00 -5.74
C SER A 88 -34.10 12.63 -5.45
N GLY A 89 -34.68 11.88 -4.52
CA GLY A 89 -34.28 10.50 -4.25
C GLY A 89 -35.13 9.88 -3.14
N GLU A 90 -36.38 9.63 -3.47
CA GLU A 90 -37.32 8.85 -2.69
C GLU A 90 -36.75 7.50 -2.25
N THR A 91 -36.61 7.27 -0.94
CA THR A 91 -36.80 5.94 -0.35
C THR A 91 -37.47 6.08 1.01
N ARG A 92 -38.78 5.85 1.02
CA ARG A 92 -39.53 5.42 2.21
C ARG A 92 -38.94 4.12 2.79
N LYS A 93 -39.33 3.88 4.04
CA LYS A 93 -39.10 2.71 4.93
C LYS A 93 -37.95 3.03 5.91
N ASN A 94 -38.20 3.28 7.20
CA ASN A 94 -38.64 2.28 8.18
C ASN A 94 -39.24 2.94 9.45
N GLU A 95 -40.50 3.38 9.40
CA GLU A 95 -41.25 3.85 10.59
C GLU A 95 -42.29 2.80 11.00
N ARG A 96 -41.86 1.56 11.23
CA ARG A 96 -42.72 0.47 11.76
C ARG A 96 -41.95 -0.58 12.58
N GLN A 97 -40.98 -0.18 13.40
CA GLN A 97 -40.31 -1.15 14.29
C GLN A 97 -40.14 -0.72 15.75
N ASN A 98 -40.66 0.43 16.19
CA ASN A 98 -40.48 0.83 17.60
C ASN A 98 -41.75 1.24 18.37
N ALA A 99 -42.94 0.86 17.91
CA ALA A 99 -44.21 1.22 18.56
C ALA A 99 -44.90 0.07 19.31
N SER A 100 -44.18 -1.00 19.69
CA SER A 100 -44.80 -2.18 20.34
C SER A 100 -44.16 -2.64 21.64
N ARG A 101 -43.17 -1.92 22.21
CA ARG A 101 -42.57 -2.34 23.48
C ARG A 101 -42.22 -1.14 24.36
N GLY A 102 -43.11 -0.80 25.29
CA GLY A 102 -42.75 0.02 26.44
C GLY A 102 -43.91 0.75 27.13
N SER A 103 -44.30 0.22 28.30
CA SER A 103 -45.13 0.82 29.37
C SER A 103 -46.64 0.89 29.11
N GLY A 104 -47.50 0.17 29.84
CA GLY A 104 -47.40 -0.25 31.25
C GLY A 104 -47.91 0.88 32.13
N ALA A 105 -49.19 0.77 32.48
CA ALA A 105 -49.88 1.44 33.58
C ALA A 105 -50.79 0.38 34.23
#